data_AF-A0A1D8G0N1-F1
#
_entry.id   AF-A0A1D8G0N1-F1
#
_cell.length_a   1.000
_cell.length_b   1.000
_cell.length_c   1.000
_cell.angle_alpha   90.00
_cell.angle_beta   90.00
_cell.angle_gamma   90.00
#
_symmetry.space_group_name_H-M   'P 1'
#
loop_
_entity.id
_entity.type
_entity.pdbx_description
1 polymer ?
#
loop_
_entity_poly.entity_id
_entity_poly.type
_entity_poly.pdbx_seq_one_letter_code
_entity_poly.pdbx_strand_id
1 'polypeptide(L)'
;MNRAIRVVALSTAALSLAALQSPAQAASTTGALMITHVRPNTSGADVRSGTQLNLNGEYFLIRNVTTRTVNTGGYVPDITSNTYGRALPSYNLPAGAKAYVHTGSGRNHRDSSGWHHIYRGYGRHVLPNDARSRTPDLRLKKPGSRDDNTSTGSISACNWNLAKDGTTYAC
;
A
#
# COMPACT_ATOMS: atom_id res chain seq x y z
N MET A 1 43.29 -5.76 62.19
CA MET A 1 43.87 -4.79 61.23
C MET A 1 43.43 -5.26 59.84
N ASN A 2 42.35 -4.67 59.31
CA ASN A 2 42.31 -3.84 58.08
C ASN A 2 42.75 -4.60 56.81
N ARG A 3 42.10 -4.58 55.65
CA ARG A 3 40.85 -4.01 55.10
C ARG A 3 40.75 -4.57 53.66
N ALA A 4 39.53 -4.80 53.20
CA ALA A 4 39.04 -4.67 51.81
C ALA A 4 39.67 -5.49 50.65
N ILE A 5 38.84 -6.33 50.01
CA ILE A 5 38.88 -6.52 48.55
C ILE A 5 37.50 -6.17 48.00
N ARG A 6 37.53 -5.33 46.97
CA ARG A 6 36.42 -4.56 46.42
C ARG A 6 35.52 -5.42 45.53
N VAL A 7 34.22 -5.28 45.73
CA VAL A 7 33.17 -5.72 44.81
C VAL A 7 33.27 -4.89 43.53
N VAL A 8 33.33 -5.54 42.38
CA VAL A 8 33.08 -4.91 41.07
C VAL A 8 31.90 -5.64 40.45
N ALA A 9 30.71 -5.10 40.65
CA ALA A 9 29.51 -5.51 39.93
C ALA A 9 29.52 -4.75 38.59
N LEU A 10 29.81 -5.46 37.49
CA LEU A 10 29.66 -4.94 36.14
C LEU A 10 28.17 -4.87 35.80
N SER A 11 27.61 -3.66 35.81
CA SER A 11 26.26 -3.38 35.34
C SER A 11 26.26 -3.26 33.82
N THR A 12 25.87 -4.31 33.10
CA THR A 12 25.56 -4.22 31.68
C THR A 12 24.17 -3.61 31.50
N ALA A 13 24.14 -2.30 31.22
CA ALA A 13 22.93 -1.62 30.77
C ALA A 13 22.56 -2.11 29.37
N ALA A 14 21.56 -2.99 29.28
CA ALA A 14 20.94 -3.36 28.01
C ALA A 14 20.08 -2.18 27.52
N LEU A 15 20.61 -1.37 26.60
CA LEU A 15 19.78 -0.44 25.83
C LEU A 15 18.89 -1.24 24.87
N SER A 16 17.66 -1.50 25.28
CA SER A 16 16.62 -1.99 24.38
C SER A 16 16.27 -0.87 23.39
N LEU A 17 16.74 -1.00 22.14
CA LEU A 17 16.20 -0.23 21.02
C LEU A 17 14.73 -0.64 20.84
N ALA A 18 13.83 0.09 21.51
CA ALA A 18 12.41 0.06 21.16
C ALA A 18 12.29 0.62 19.75
N ALA A 19 12.20 -0.27 18.76
CA ALA A 19 11.76 0.10 17.43
C ALA A 19 10.40 0.77 17.58
N LEU A 20 10.34 2.08 17.36
CA LEU A 20 9.11 2.83 17.24
C LEU A 20 8.33 2.22 16.07
N GLN A 21 7.44 1.27 16.38
CA GLN A 21 6.40 0.86 15.47
C GLN A 21 5.52 2.10 15.29
N SER A 22 5.73 2.81 14.19
CA SER A 22 4.85 3.88 13.76
C SER A 22 3.42 3.35 13.81
N PRO A 23 2.46 4.09 14.41
CA PRO A 23 1.09 3.62 14.55
C PRO A 23 0.56 3.28 13.16
N ALA A 24 0.32 2.00 12.90
CA ALA A 24 -0.46 1.58 11.74
C ALA A 24 -1.85 2.18 11.94
N GLN A 25 -2.21 3.12 11.09
CA GLN A 25 -3.55 3.71 11.09
C GLN A 25 -4.51 2.61 10.66
N ALA A 26 -5.38 2.15 11.57
CA ALA A 26 -6.29 1.04 11.28
C ALA A 26 -7.08 1.32 9.99
N ALA A 27 -6.98 0.40 9.03
CA ALA A 27 -7.74 0.45 7.79
C ALA A 27 -9.22 0.63 8.09
N SER A 28 -9.79 1.65 7.45
CA SER A 28 -11.21 1.96 7.57
C SER A 28 -11.79 2.24 6.18
N THR A 29 -13.10 2.03 6.07
CA THR A 29 -13.85 2.41 4.88
C THR A 29 -15.26 2.85 5.25
N THR A 30 -15.79 3.81 4.49
CA THR A 30 -17.21 4.20 4.50
C THR A 30 -17.99 3.54 3.35
N GLY A 31 -17.31 2.75 2.51
CA GLY A 31 -17.87 2.12 1.32
C GLY A 31 -17.67 0.60 1.29
N ALA A 32 -17.89 0.02 0.11
CA ALA A 32 -17.86 -1.43 -0.07
C ALA A 32 -16.43 -2.01 -0.17
N LEU A 33 -15.45 -1.19 -0.56
CA LEU A 33 -14.06 -1.57 -0.74
C LEU A 33 -13.17 -0.82 0.26
N MET A 34 -12.17 -1.52 0.80
CA MET A 34 -11.21 -0.98 1.76
C MET A 34 -9.79 -1.22 1.27
N ILE A 35 -8.95 -0.21 1.26
CA ILE A 35 -7.51 -0.40 1.08
C ILE A 35 -6.96 -0.95 2.39
N THR A 36 -6.19 -2.03 2.31
CA THR A 36 -5.61 -2.69 3.49
C THR A 36 -4.09 -2.67 3.50
N HIS A 37 -3.48 -2.60 2.32
CA HIS A 37 -2.02 -2.55 2.21
C HIS A 37 -1.64 -1.78 0.96
N VAL A 38 -0.44 -1.24 0.98
CA VAL A 38 0.21 -0.61 -0.16
C VAL A 38 1.66 -1.07 -0.23
N ARG A 39 2.13 -1.44 -1.41
CA ARG A 39 3.54 -1.72 -1.70
C ARG A 39 4.00 -0.79 -2.82
N PRO A 40 4.52 0.39 -2.45
CA PRO A 40 5.29 1.20 -3.38
C PRO A 40 6.57 0.46 -3.75
N ASN A 41 6.93 0.41 -5.03
CA ASN A 41 8.17 -0.22 -5.47
C ASN A 41 9.30 0.82 -5.52
N THR A 42 10.24 0.80 -4.56
CA THR A 42 11.22 1.90 -4.34
C THR A 42 12.24 2.06 -5.48
N SER A 43 12.99 3.18 -5.45
CA SER A 43 13.93 3.65 -6.49
C SER A 43 14.72 2.57 -7.23
N GLY A 44 14.72 2.66 -8.56
CA GLY A 44 15.43 1.73 -9.44
C GLY A 44 14.59 0.53 -9.82
N ALA A 45 13.27 0.68 -9.96
CA ALA A 45 12.29 -0.35 -10.34
C ALA A 45 12.49 -0.96 -11.75
N ASP A 46 13.74 -1.04 -12.18
CA ASP A 46 14.26 -1.70 -13.35
C ASP A 46 13.89 -0.94 -14.63
N VAL A 47 14.63 0.13 -14.93
CA VAL A 47 14.52 0.78 -16.23
C VAL A 47 15.46 0.08 -17.21
N ARG A 48 14.92 -0.49 -18.29
CA ARG A 48 15.71 -1.00 -19.42
C ARG A 48 15.39 -0.21 -20.68
N SER A 49 16.40 0.46 -21.23
CA SER A 49 16.27 1.28 -22.45
C SER A 49 15.12 2.29 -22.37
N GLY A 50 14.94 2.94 -21.20
CA GLY A 50 13.86 3.91 -20.96
C GLY A 50 12.50 3.30 -20.61
N THR A 51 12.36 1.97 -20.57
CA THR A 51 11.13 1.27 -20.18
C THR A 51 11.19 0.84 -18.72
N GLN A 52 10.18 1.20 -17.94
CA GLN A 52 10.01 0.74 -16.56
C GLN A 52 9.61 -0.75 -16.57
N LEU A 53 10.32 -1.59 -15.83
CA LEU A 53 10.04 -3.00 -15.64
C LEU A 53 9.38 -3.21 -14.26
N ASN A 54 9.06 -4.45 -13.91
CA ASN A 54 8.54 -4.83 -12.58
C ASN A 54 7.36 -4.00 -12.05
N LEU A 55 6.55 -3.44 -12.96
CA LEU A 55 5.37 -2.63 -12.66
C LEU A 55 4.32 -3.36 -11.81
N ASN A 56 4.28 -4.68 -11.87
CA ASN A 56 3.36 -5.49 -11.07
C ASN A 56 3.89 -5.79 -9.65
N GLY A 57 5.16 -5.46 -9.36
CA GLY A 57 5.71 -5.42 -8.01
C GLY A 57 5.24 -4.20 -7.21
N GLU A 58 4.73 -3.18 -7.90
CA GLU A 58 3.96 -2.09 -7.31
C GLU A 58 2.47 -2.44 -7.29
N TYR A 59 1.87 -2.42 -6.09
CA TYR A 59 0.46 -2.73 -5.92
C TYR A 59 -0.12 -2.14 -4.63
N PHE A 60 -1.44 -2.20 -4.53
CA PHE A 60 -2.15 -2.09 -3.25
C PHE A 60 -3.18 -3.20 -3.13
N LEU A 61 -3.57 -3.53 -1.90
CA LEU A 61 -4.61 -4.53 -1.63
C LEU A 61 -5.92 -3.84 -1.34
N ILE A 62 -6.97 -4.25 -2.04
CA ILE A 62 -8.35 -3.95 -1.68
C ILE A 62 -9.02 -5.16 -1.06
N ARG A 63 -9.93 -4.94 -0.12
CA ARG A 63 -10.84 -5.93 0.44
C ARG A 63 -12.27 -5.51 0.16
N ASN A 64 -13.10 -6.45 -0.30
CA ASN A 64 -14.54 -6.29 -0.23
C ASN A 64 -15.00 -6.55 1.21
N VAL A 65 -15.45 -5.51 1.90
CA VAL A 65 -15.88 -5.59 3.31
C VAL A 65 -17.36 -5.94 3.45
N THR A 66 -18.06 -6.13 2.34
CA THR A 66 -19.49 -6.46 2.33
C THR A 66 -19.73 -7.96 2.27
N THR A 67 -21.00 -8.36 2.46
CA THR A 67 -21.48 -9.74 2.36
C THR A 67 -21.90 -10.14 0.94
N ARG A 68 -21.72 -9.27 -0.06
CA ARG A 68 -22.10 -9.50 -1.46
C ARG A 68 -20.93 -9.24 -2.40
N THR A 69 -20.99 -9.77 -3.62
CA THR A 69 -20.02 -9.46 -4.67
C THR A 69 -20.08 -7.98 -5.04
N VAL A 70 -18.90 -7.36 -5.20
CA VAL A 70 -18.75 -5.95 -5.61
C VAL A 70 -18.00 -5.91 -6.93
N ASN A 71 -18.53 -5.16 -7.89
CA ASN A 71 -17.78 -4.85 -9.10
C ASN A 71 -16.82 -3.68 -8.81
N THR A 72 -15.52 -3.87 -9.09
CA THR A 72 -14.48 -2.85 -8.85
C THR A 72 -14.46 -1.76 -9.91
N GLY A 73 -15.20 -1.91 -11.00
CA GLY A 73 -15.20 -0.97 -12.12
C GLY A 73 -15.58 0.44 -11.69
N GLY A 74 -14.81 1.41 -12.14
CA GLY A 74 -15.11 2.84 -11.93
C GLY A 74 -14.64 3.40 -10.59
N TYR A 75 -14.26 2.59 -9.61
CA TYR A 75 -13.60 3.11 -8.39
C TYR A 75 -12.29 3.80 -8.76
N VAL A 76 -11.98 4.94 -8.15
CA VAL A 76 -10.84 5.76 -8.55
C VAL A 76 -9.78 5.71 -7.45
N PRO A 77 -8.64 5.04 -7.68
CA PRO A 77 -7.44 5.27 -6.88
C PRO A 77 -7.01 6.72 -7.11
N ASP A 78 -6.66 7.44 -6.05
CA ASP A 78 -6.28 8.86 -6.05
C ASP A 78 -5.13 9.06 -5.06
N ILE A 79 -4.18 9.95 -5.33
CA ILE A 79 -3.07 10.22 -4.40
C ILE A 79 -2.79 11.72 -4.29
N THR A 80 -2.50 12.17 -3.08
CA THR A 80 -2.33 13.60 -2.76
C THR A 80 -1.30 14.31 -3.63
N SER A 81 -0.27 13.60 -4.11
CA SER A 81 0.82 14.17 -4.89
C SER A 81 0.72 13.93 -6.41
N ASN A 82 -0.24 13.14 -6.88
CA ASN A 82 -0.34 12.78 -8.30
C ASN A 82 -1.74 12.27 -8.67
N THR A 83 -2.20 12.56 -9.87
CA THR A 83 -3.40 11.89 -10.40
C THR A 83 -2.99 10.60 -11.07
N TYR A 84 -3.72 9.51 -10.85
CA TYR A 84 -3.44 8.27 -11.58
C TYR A 84 -3.92 8.36 -13.03
N GLY A 85 -5.03 9.04 -13.26
CA GLY A 85 -5.69 9.23 -14.56
C GLY A 85 -6.54 8.04 -15.01
N ARG A 86 -6.71 6.99 -14.18
CA ARG A 86 -7.55 5.83 -14.51
C ARG A 86 -8.21 5.21 -13.29
N ALA A 87 -9.52 5.05 -13.40
CA ALA A 87 -10.33 4.20 -12.53
C ALA A 87 -9.90 2.73 -12.64
N LEU A 88 -10.31 1.92 -11.66
CA LEU A 88 -10.14 0.48 -11.67
C LEU A 88 -10.96 -0.15 -12.82
N PRO A 89 -10.43 -1.19 -13.47
CA PRO A 89 -11.19 -1.97 -14.42
C PRO A 89 -12.29 -2.78 -13.72
N SER A 90 -13.27 -3.23 -14.51
CA SER A 90 -14.33 -4.10 -14.02
C SER A 90 -13.78 -5.46 -13.60
N TYR A 91 -14.04 -5.83 -12.35
CA TYR A 91 -13.76 -7.15 -11.80
C TYR A 91 -14.76 -7.44 -10.67
N ASN A 92 -15.34 -8.64 -10.66
CA ASN A 92 -16.30 -9.03 -9.63
C ASN A 92 -15.56 -9.64 -8.45
N LEU A 93 -15.36 -8.86 -7.39
CA LEU A 93 -14.69 -9.28 -6.17
C LEU A 93 -15.72 -9.88 -5.19
N PRO A 94 -15.62 -11.18 -4.84
CA PRO A 94 -16.57 -11.83 -3.93
C PRO A 94 -16.61 -11.18 -2.54
N ALA A 95 -17.66 -11.48 -1.78
CA ALA A 95 -17.79 -11.08 -0.39
C ALA A 95 -16.55 -11.48 0.44
N GLY A 96 -16.01 -10.55 1.23
CA GLY A 96 -14.84 -10.80 2.09
C GLY A 96 -13.50 -10.97 1.37
N ALA A 97 -13.49 -11.13 0.04
CA ALA A 97 -12.29 -11.41 -0.73
C ALA A 97 -11.33 -10.21 -0.81
N LYS A 98 -10.05 -10.50 -1.03
CA LYS A 98 -8.99 -9.52 -1.23
C LYS A 98 -8.44 -9.61 -2.65
N ALA A 99 -8.07 -8.48 -3.21
CA ALA A 99 -7.41 -8.41 -4.51
C ALA A 99 -6.11 -7.60 -4.43
N TYR A 100 -5.06 -8.11 -5.07
CA TYR A 100 -3.94 -7.29 -5.50
C TYR A 100 -4.40 -6.43 -6.66
N VAL A 101 -4.21 -5.12 -6.52
CA VAL A 101 -4.37 -4.16 -7.60
C VAL A 101 -2.99 -3.76 -8.07
N HIS A 102 -2.51 -4.41 -9.12
CA HIS A 102 -1.21 -4.17 -9.73
C HIS A 102 -1.21 -2.91 -10.60
N THR A 103 -0.12 -2.17 -10.57
CA THR A 103 0.06 -0.99 -11.41
C THR A 103 0.16 -1.33 -12.89
N GLY A 104 0.94 -2.35 -13.25
CA GLY A 104 1.22 -2.70 -14.64
C GLY A 104 0.07 -3.39 -15.38
N SER A 105 0.40 -3.92 -16.56
CA SER A 105 -0.50 -4.68 -17.42
C SER A 105 -0.57 -6.16 -17.02
N GLY A 106 -1.71 -6.77 -17.33
CA GLY A 106 -1.99 -8.20 -17.11
C GLY A 106 -3.47 -8.51 -17.30
N ARG A 107 -3.83 -9.79 -17.17
CA ARG A 107 -5.22 -10.24 -17.24
C ARG A 107 -5.79 -10.40 -15.83
N ASN A 108 -6.92 -9.76 -15.56
CA ASN A 108 -7.59 -9.92 -14.27
C ASN A 108 -8.01 -11.38 -14.07
N HIS A 109 -7.67 -11.97 -12.92
CA HIS A 109 -7.93 -13.37 -12.65
C HIS A 109 -7.97 -13.66 -11.15
N ARG A 110 -8.36 -14.89 -10.81
CA ARG A 110 -8.15 -15.48 -9.48
C ARG A 110 -7.11 -16.57 -9.64
N ASP A 111 -6.09 -16.58 -8.80
CA ASP A 111 -5.05 -17.61 -8.83
C ASP A 111 -5.50 -18.89 -8.11
N SER A 112 -4.64 -19.92 -8.13
CA SER A 112 -4.89 -21.20 -7.46
C SER A 112 -4.87 -21.08 -5.93
N SER A 113 -4.17 -20.09 -5.38
CA SER A 113 -4.13 -19.78 -3.95
C SER A 113 -5.36 -18.99 -3.46
N GLY A 114 -6.25 -18.61 -4.37
CA GLY A 114 -7.48 -17.87 -4.08
C GLY A 114 -7.31 -16.37 -4.00
N TRP A 115 -6.15 -15.83 -4.37
CA TRP A 115 -5.94 -14.40 -4.52
C TRP A 115 -6.54 -13.89 -5.81
N HIS A 116 -7.13 -12.70 -5.72
CA HIS A 116 -7.64 -12.00 -6.89
C HIS A 116 -6.58 -11.01 -7.36
N HIS A 117 -6.40 -10.89 -8.68
CA HIS A 117 -5.43 -10.01 -9.30
C HIS A 117 -6.15 -9.10 -10.29
N ILE A 118 -5.94 -7.80 -10.13
CA ILE A 118 -6.51 -6.73 -10.95
C ILE A 118 -5.34 -5.91 -11.49
N TYR A 119 -5.30 -5.69 -12.81
CA TYR A 119 -4.21 -4.98 -13.47
C TYR A 119 -4.70 -3.67 -14.05
N ARG A 120 -4.00 -2.58 -13.77
CA ARG A 120 -4.42 -1.23 -14.17
C ARG A 120 -3.87 -0.77 -15.52
N GLY A 121 -2.86 -1.46 -16.05
CA GLY A 121 -2.33 -1.24 -17.39
C GLY A 121 -1.43 -0.01 -17.54
N TYR A 122 -0.79 0.47 -16.47
CA TYR A 122 0.21 1.52 -16.59
C TYR A 122 1.51 0.97 -17.18
N GLY A 123 2.22 1.81 -17.94
CA GLY A 123 3.59 1.58 -18.40
C GLY A 123 4.65 2.25 -17.52
N ARG A 124 4.25 2.75 -16.33
CA ARG A 124 5.13 3.42 -15.36
C ARG A 124 4.64 3.17 -13.94
N HIS A 125 5.56 3.27 -12.98
CA HIS A 125 5.24 3.36 -11.57
C HIS A 125 4.41 4.62 -11.29
N VAL A 126 3.42 4.50 -10.42
CA VAL A 126 2.49 5.57 -10.11
C VAL A 126 2.32 5.80 -8.60
N LEU A 127 2.64 4.82 -7.76
CA LEU A 127 2.73 5.04 -6.33
C LEU A 127 4.02 5.84 -6.00
N PRO A 128 3.96 6.85 -5.13
CA PRO A 128 5.15 7.53 -4.62
C PRO A 128 6.17 6.55 -4.03
N ASN A 129 7.32 6.48 -4.68
CA ASN A 129 8.32 5.45 -4.48
C ASN A 129 9.78 5.97 -4.46
N ASP A 130 9.96 7.28 -4.29
CA ASP A 130 11.26 7.95 -4.43
C ASP A 130 12.02 8.13 -3.10
N ALA A 131 11.57 7.49 -2.02
CA ALA A 131 12.09 7.64 -0.65
C ALA A 131 12.29 9.11 -0.21
N ARG A 132 11.62 10.07 -0.85
CA ARG A 132 11.63 11.50 -0.53
C ARG A 132 10.23 12.00 -0.21
N SER A 133 9.21 11.43 -0.85
CA SER A 133 7.81 11.69 -0.52
C SER A 133 7.52 11.27 0.92
N ARG A 134 7.31 12.27 1.80
CA ARG A 134 6.88 12.05 3.18
C ARG A 134 5.37 11.93 3.25
N THR A 135 4.90 10.92 3.98
CA THR A 135 3.48 10.66 4.26
C THR A 135 2.56 10.66 3.03
N PRO A 136 2.90 10.01 1.91
CA PRO A 136 1.98 9.81 0.80
C PRO A 136 0.69 9.09 1.23
N ASP A 137 -0.44 9.49 0.67
CA ASP A 137 -1.78 8.96 0.99
C ASP A 137 -2.46 8.45 -0.29
N LEU A 138 -2.64 7.13 -0.38
CA LEU A 138 -3.46 6.49 -1.41
C LEU A 138 -4.90 6.45 -0.94
N ARG A 139 -5.79 7.04 -1.72
CA ARG A 139 -7.24 7.02 -1.49
C ARG A 139 -7.91 6.14 -2.53
N LEU A 140 -9.01 5.51 -2.14
CA LEU A 140 -9.97 4.90 -3.05
C LEU A 140 -11.24 5.72 -3.01
N LYS A 141 -11.67 6.26 -4.15
CA LYS A 141 -12.91 7.02 -4.29
C LYS A 141 -14.00 6.18 -4.95
N LYS A 142 -15.26 6.53 -4.66
CA LYS A 142 -16.44 5.89 -5.27
C LYS A 142 -16.48 6.08 -6.79
N PRO A 143 -17.16 5.20 -7.54
CA PRO A 143 -17.41 5.42 -8.96
C PRO A 143 -18.01 6.79 -9.28
N GLY A 144 -17.52 7.41 -10.35
CA GLY A 144 -17.92 8.76 -10.78
C GLY A 144 -17.22 9.92 -10.06
N SER A 145 -16.36 9.65 -9.08
CA SER A 145 -15.52 10.68 -8.47
C SER A 145 -14.42 11.14 -9.41
N ARG A 146 -13.92 12.36 -9.20
CA ARG A 146 -12.79 12.90 -9.96
C ARG A 146 -11.46 12.40 -9.36
N ASP A 147 -10.49 12.17 -10.22
CA ASP A 147 -9.08 11.97 -9.87
C ASP A 147 -8.43 13.36 -9.88
N ASP A 148 -8.47 14.03 -8.72
CA ASP A 148 -8.19 15.46 -8.55
C ASP A 148 -7.38 15.76 -7.29
N ASN A 149 -6.81 14.71 -6.67
CA ASN A 149 -5.99 14.76 -5.46
C ASN A 149 -6.71 15.30 -4.21
N THR A 150 -8.00 15.59 -4.30
CA THR A 150 -8.84 15.97 -3.15
C THR A 150 -9.35 14.74 -2.41
N SER A 151 -9.80 14.88 -1.16
CA SER A 151 -10.44 13.78 -0.41
C SER A 151 -11.91 13.59 -0.76
N THR A 152 -12.47 14.43 -1.65
CA THR A 152 -13.89 14.38 -1.99
C THR A 152 -14.24 13.06 -2.66
N GLY A 153 -15.22 12.36 -2.10
CA GLY A 153 -15.68 11.06 -2.60
C GLY A 153 -14.80 9.87 -2.20
N SER A 154 -13.74 10.09 -1.41
CA SER A 154 -12.92 9.01 -0.85
C SER A 154 -13.73 8.17 0.12
N ILE A 155 -13.62 6.85 -0.04
CA ILE A 155 -14.25 5.86 0.84
C ILE A 155 -13.23 5.15 1.72
N SER A 156 -11.96 5.10 1.31
CA SER A 156 -10.88 4.46 2.06
C SER A 156 -9.57 5.16 1.73
N ALA A 157 -8.63 5.14 2.68
CA ALA A 157 -7.32 5.79 2.56
C ALA A 157 -6.24 4.89 3.19
N CYS A 158 -5.01 5.05 2.72
CA CYS A 158 -3.85 4.34 3.22
C CYS A 158 -2.64 5.25 3.11
N ASN A 159 -2.12 5.67 4.25
CA ASN A 159 -0.88 6.40 4.32
C ASN A 159 0.28 5.44 4.52
N TRP A 160 1.41 5.75 3.91
CA TRP A 160 2.68 5.13 4.27
C TRP A 160 3.70 6.22 4.57
N ASN A 161 4.65 5.91 5.44
CA ASN A 161 5.78 6.79 5.70
C ASN A 161 6.71 6.81 4.47
N LEU A 162 8.01 6.86 4.69
CA LEU A 162 8.98 6.80 3.60
C LEU A 162 8.91 5.44 2.89
N ALA A 163 8.74 5.45 1.57
CA ALA A 163 8.81 4.26 0.73
C ALA A 163 10.20 3.62 0.83
N LYS A 164 10.24 2.32 1.12
CA LYS A 164 11.43 1.48 1.25
C LYS A 164 11.33 0.31 0.28
N ASP A 165 12.48 -0.20 -0.13
CA ASP A 165 12.52 -1.26 -1.14
C ASP A 165 11.78 -2.50 -0.66
N GLY A 166 11.02 -3.10 -1.58
CA GLY A 166 10.25 -4.32 -1.36
C GLY A 166 9.25 -4.29 -0.19
N THR A 167 8.99 -3.14 0.41
CA THR A 167 8.24 -3.04 1.67
C THR A 167 6.76 -2.86 1.41
N THR A 168 5.96 -3.76 1.98
CA THR A 168 4.51 -3.63 2.03
C THR A 168 4.10 -2.97 3.35
N TYR A 169 3.33 -1.90 3.28
CA TYR A 169 2.81 -1.15 4.40
C TYR A 169 1.36 -1.54 4.65
N ALA A 170 1.03 -1.78 5.91
CA ALA A 170 -0.35 -1.98 6.33
C ALA A 170 -1.04 -0.64 6.55
N CYS A 171 -2.33 -0.64 6.19
CA CYS A 171 -3.36 0.19 6.76
C CYS A 171 -4.21 -0.79 7.61
#